data_AF-A0A970GEM3-F1
#
_entry.id   AF-A0A970GEM3-F1
#
_cell.length_a   1.000
_cell.length_b   1.000
_cell.length_c   1.000
_cell.angle_alpha   90.00
_cell.angle_beta   90.00
_cell.angle_gamma   90.00
#
_symmetry.space_group_name_H-M   'P 1'
#
loop_
_entity.id
_entity.type
_entity.pdbx_description
1 polymer ?
#
loop_
_entity_poly.entity_id
_entity_poly.type
_entity_poly.pdbx_seq_one_letter_code
_entity_poly.pdbx_strand_id
1 'polypeptide(L)'
;MLKLNKDKPKVINIGLEKFAVDLKTQGIDVVNLLWKPPLPVENSYHHKINSLSENIIAPANKKALEIINSGKAVLTGMDVALKVIPGMHKDLILHSGPPISWDRMCGPMRGAIIGALIYEDRAKNAEEAEKLAASGKIEFAPCHEHNCTGPMAGIISPSMPVFIIKNESYGNFTYATQNEGLGKVLRYGAYSEEVINRLKWMEKVLYPVLKRAIEYAGTINIQGLIAQALNMGDELHNRNRAGTSLFIRQIAPAIIKTMTNPEESAAALDFINGNDHFFLNLSMPASKAILDPARNISGSSIVVAMARNGTDFGIQVSGTGNKWFTGTAPVPDALYFPGFTKEDANPDIGDSSITETGGLGGFALAAAPAIVQFVGGTAKEAINYTLSMYNICFGESSLYQIPALDFRGTPLGIDVVKVIQNNIAPVIDTGVAHKNPGVGQVGAGVVKAPFEPFIKAYKTLADMY
;
A
#
# COMPACT_ATOMS: atom_id res chain seq x y z
N MET A 1 48.70 -5.93 -29.47
CA MET A 1 47.61 -6.91 -29.63
C MET A 1 47.33 -7.52 -28.27
N LEU A 2 46.10 -7.36 -27.76
CA LEU A 2 45.65 -8.11 -26.58
C LEU A 2 45.74 -9.61 -26.91
N LYS A 3 46.56 -10.37 -26.17
CA LYS A 3 46.54 -11.84 -26.21
C LYS A 3 45.26 -12.29 -25.51
N LEU A 4 44.15 -12.27 -26.24
CA LEU A 4 42.93 -12.96 -25.82
C LEU A 4 43.26 -14.46 -25.82
N ASN A 5 43.09 -15.12 -24.68
CA ASN A 5 43.41 -16.53 -24.46
C ASN A 5 42.79 -17.42 -25.56
N LYS A 6 43.38 -18.59 -25.81
CA LYS A 6 42.88 -19.62 -26.75
C LYS A 6 41.51 -20.22 -26.37
N ASP A 7 40.93 -19.77 -25.26
CA ASP A 7 39.65 -20.23 -24.72
C ASP A 7 38.51 -19.28 -25.09
N LYS A 8 37.27 -19.80 -25.09
CA LYS A 8 36.07 -18.99 -25.35
C LYS A 8 36.01 -17.79 -24.36
N PRO A 9 35.71 -16.57 -24.84
CA PRO A 9 35.59 -15.41 -23.96
C PRO A 9 34.47 -15.61 -22.93
N LYS A 10 34.64 -15.00 -21.75
CA LYS A 10 33.54 -14.78 -20.80
C LYS A 10 33.11 -13.33 -20.91
N VAL A 11 31.85 -13.08 -21.21
CA VAL A 11 31.36 -11.75 -21.59
C VAL A 11 30.37 -11.22 -20.57
N ILE A 12 30.53 -9.95 -20.20
CA ILE A 12 29.47 -9.17 -19.53
C ILE A 12 28.91 -8.21 -20.58
N ASN A 13 27.69 -8.45 -21.03
CA ASN A 13 27.01 -7.57 -21.98
C ASN A 13 26.34 -6.41 -21.23
N ILE A 14 26.54 -5.18 -21.70
CA ILE A 14 25.87 -3.98 -21.21
C ILE A 14 25.19 -3.33 -22.42
N GLY A 15 23.89 -3.03 -22.31
CA GLY A 15 23.11 -2.42 -23.40
C GLY A 15 22.10 -3.39 -24.01
N LEU A 16 22.14 -3.57 -25.33
CA LEU A 16 21.14 -4.37 -26.05
C LEU A 16 21.24 -5.86 -25.68
N GLU A 17 20.16 -6.42 -25.13
CA GLU A 17 20.06 -7.84 -24.75
C GLU A 17 20.35 -8.79 -25.92
N LYS A 18 20.04 -8.35 -27.15
CA LYS A 18 20.27 -9.14 -28.37
C LYS A 18 21.72 -9.61 -28.49
N PHE A 19 22.71 -8.80 -28.09
CA PHE A 19 24.12 -9.24 -28.11
C PHE A 19 24.39 -10.39 -27.15
N ALA A 20 23.78 -10.39 -25.96
CA ALA A 20 23.89 -11.51 -25.04
C ALA A 20 23.20 -12.77 -25.59
N VAL A 21 22.05 -12.63 -26.26
CA VAL A 21 21.36 -13.75 -26.92
C VAL A 21 22.24 -14.34 -28.03
N ASP A 22 22.79 -13.49 -28.90
CA ASP A 22 23.66 -13.92 -30.01
C ASP A 22 24.92 -14.64 -29.50
N LEU A 23 25.50 -14.17 -28.39
CA LEU A 23 26.65 -14.80 -27.72
C LEU A 23 26.28 -16.14 -27.08
N LYS A 24 25.12 -16.24 -26.41
CA LYS A 24 24.63 -17.53 -25.88
C LYS A 24 24.43 -18.57 -26.97
N THR A 25 23.84 -18.19 -28.11
CA THR A 25 23.64 -19.09 -29.25
C THR A 25 24.96 -19.61 -29.83
N GLN A 26 26.04 -18.84 -29.72
CA GLN A 26 27.40 -19.26 -30.10
C GLN A 26 28.12 -20.11 -29.03
N GLY A 27 27.42 -20.46 -27.94
CA GLY A 27 27.97 -21.20 -26.82
C GLY A 27 29.07 -20.45 -26.09
N ILE A 28 28.97 -19.12 -26.03
CA ILE A 28 29.82 -18.22 -25.24
C ILE A 28 29.18 -18.03 -23.86
N ASP A 29 29.99 -18.08 -22.81
CA ASP A 29 29.57 -17.77 -21.44
C ASP A 29 29.35 -16.26 -21.33
N VAL A 30 28.08 -15.84 -21.23
CA VAL A 30 27.69 -14.42 -21.21
C VAL A 30 26.64 -14.13 -20.15
N VAL A 31 26.91 -13.09 -19.37
CA VAL A 31 25.96 -12.48 -18.44
C VAL A 31 25.45 -11.18 -19.07
N ASN A 32 24.14 -11.05 -19.21
CA ASN A 32 23.52 -9.80 -19.64
C ASN A 32 23.27 -8.92 -18.41
N LEU A 33 23.97 -7.79 -18.31
CA LEU A 33 23.71 -6.79 -17.29
C LEU A 33 22.61 -5.85 -17.80
N LEU A 34 21.43 -5.93 -17.17
CA LEU A 34 20.34 -4.98 -17.38
C LEU A 34 20.75 -3.62 -16.79
N TRP A 35 21.31 -2.76 -17.64
CA TRP A 35 21.72 -1.41 -17.27
C TRP A 35 20.87 -0.37 -17.99
N LYS A 36 20.52 0.70 -17.28
CA LYS A 36 19.91 1.91 -17.82
C LYS A 36 20.66 3.12 -17.30
N PRO A 37 20.74 4.21 -18.09
CA PRO A 37 21.25 5.47 -17.54
C PRO A 37 20.34 5.92 -16.38
N PRO A 38 20.92 6.54 -15.33
CA PRO A 38 20.15 7.17 -14.26
C PRO A 38 19.10 8.14 -14.80
N LEU A 39 18.07 8.41 -13.99
CA LEU A 39 17.10 9.44 -14.33
C LEU A 39 17.79 10.81 -14.48
N PRO A 40 17.31 11.66 -15.41
CA PRO A 40 17.92 12.95 -15.68
C PRO A 40 17.73 13.91 -14.50
N VAL A 41 18.75 13.95 -13.63
CA VAL A 41 18.90 14.91 -12.53
C VAL A 41 20.21 15.68 -12.76
N GLU A 42 20.29 16.95 -12.34
CA GLU A 42 21.52 17.74 -12.51
C GLU A 42 22.71 17.06 -11.84
N ASN A 43 23.86 17.00 -12.53
CA ASN A 43 25.06 16.32 -12.06
C ASN A 43 25.54 16.77 -10.68
N SER A 44 25.29 18.03 -10.31
CA SER A 44 25.60 18.56 -8.98
C SER A 44 24.94 17.74 -7.86
N TYR A 45 23.67 17.36 -8.00
CA TYR A 45 22.97 16.53 -7.02
C TYR A 45 23.55 15.11 -6.98
N HIS A 46 23.92 14.53 -8.12
CA HIS A 46 24.59 13.23 -8.16
C HIS A 46 25.93 13.26 -7.42
N HIS A 47 26.75 14.29 -7.62
CA HIS A 47 28.01 14.45 -6.90
C HIS A 47 27.80 14.58 -5.39
N LYS A 48 26.84 15.40 -4.96
CA LYS A 48 26.50 15.54 -3.53
C LYS A 48 26.07 14.19 -2.94
N ILE A 49 25.06 13.54 -3.50
CA ILE A 49 24.57 12.24 -2.98
C ILE A 49 25.68 11.18 -2.97
N ASN A 50 26.50 11.11 -4.02
CA ASN A 50 27.62 10.17 -4.04
C ASN A 50 28.63 10.44 -2.91
N SER A 51 28.90 11.71 -2.59
CA SER A 51 29.78 12.07 -1.46
C SER A 51 29.20 11.71 -0.09
N LEU A 52 27.86 11.64 0.03
CA LEU A 52 27.13 11.31 1.26
C LEU A 52 26.86 9.80 1.40
N SER A 53 26.97 9.05 0.30
CA SER A 53 26.50 7.67 0.18
C SER A 53 27.07 6.74 1.26
N GLU A 54 28.40 6.66 1.39
CA GLU A 54 29.06 5.72 2.30
C GLU A 54 28.97 6.13 3.77
N ASN A 55 29.08 7.43 4.06
CA ASN A 55 29.25 7.92 5.44
C ASN A 55 27.95 8.37 6.11
N ILE A 56 26.91 8.72 5.33
CA ILE A 56 25.66 9.26 5.86
C ILE A 56 24.48 8.38 5.44
N ILE A 57 24.27 8.20 4.13
CA ILE A 57 23.06 7.55 3.61
C ILE A 57 23.05 6.05 3.93
N ALA A 58 24.11 5.32 3.63
CA ALA A 58 24.14 3.87 3.85
C ALA A 58 24.01 3.48 5.35
N PRO A 59 24.71 4.12 6.30
CA PRO A 59 24.49 3.87 7.73
C PRO A 59 23.07 4.23 8.20
N ALA A 60 22.51 5.35 7.73
CA ALA A 60 21.16 5.76 8.07
C ALA A 60 20.10 4.80 7.51
N ASN A 61 20.26 4.35 6.26
CA ASN A 61 19.39 3.36 5.63
C ASN A 61 19.48 2.00 6.33
N LYS A 62 20.69 1.58 6.74
CA LYS A 62 20.87 0.35 7.52
C LYS A 62 20.09 0.42 8.83
N LYS A 63 20.21 1.51 9.59
CA LYS A 63 19.44 1.74 10.82
C LYS A 63 17.93 1.74 10.57
N ALA A 64 17.49 2.40 9.51
CA ALA A 64 16.07 2.43 9.12
C ALA A 64 15.54 1.02 8.79
N LEU A 65 16.28 0.23 8.01
CA LEU A 65 15.91 -1.14 7.68
C LEU A 65 15.90 -2.06 8.92
N GLU A 66 16.87 -1.93 9.82
CA GLU A 66 16.92 -2.67 11.10
C GLU A 66 15.68 -2.39 11.94
N ILE A 67 15.23 -1.13 11.98
CA ILE A 67 14.01 -0.73 12.69
C ILE A 67 12.76 -1.38 12.07
N ILE A 68 12.64 -1.33 10.74
CA ILE A 68 11.49 -1.92 10.04
C ILE A 68 11.43 -3.43 10.28
N ASN A 69 12.56 -4.14 10.12
CA ASN A 69 12.63 -5.59 10.33
C ASN A 69 12.39 -6.02 11.79
N SER A 70 12.66 -5.13 12.75
CA SER A 70 12.43 -5.41 14.18
C SER A 70 10.99 -5.13 14.62
N GLY A 71 10.14 -4.53 13.77
CA GLY A 71 8.77 -4.21 14.09
C GLY A 71 7.89 -5.44 14.28
N LYS A 72 6.94 -5.37 15.24
CA LYS A 72 6.01 -6.46 15.55
C LYS A 72 4.56 -5.97 15.57
N ALA A 73 3.88 -6.07 14.43
CA ALA A 73 2.50 -5.63 14.28
C ALA A 73 1.48 -6.67 14.78
N VAL A 74 0.71 -6.31 15.79
CA VAL A 74 -0.36 -7.13 16.38
C VAL A 74 -1.68 -6.35 16.42
N LEU A 75 -2.79 -7.04 16.18
CA LEU A 75 -4.13 -6.48 16.37
C LEU A 75 -4.50 -6.59 17.85
N THR A 76 -4.83 -5.45 18.46
CA THR A 76 -5.07 -5.32 19.91
C THR A 76 -6.49 -4.92 20.27
N GLY A 77 -7.28 -4.46 19.30
CA GLY A 77 -8.65 -4.04 19.57
C GLY A 77 -9.33 -3.39 18.39
N MET A 78 -10.54 -2.92 18.65
CA MET A 78 -11.30 -2.05 17.76
C MET A 78 -12.00 -0.97 18.58
N ASP A 79 -12.09 0.24 18.03
CA ASP A 79 -12.97 1.27 18.57
C ASP A 79 -13.48 2.19 17.45
N VAL A 80 -14.26 3.18 17.82
CA VAL A 80 -14.73 4.24 16.93
C VAL A 80 -13.61 5.25 16.70
N ALA A 81 -13.42 5.67 15.44
CA ALA A 81 -12.38 6.60 14.98
C ALA A 81 -12.18 7.80 15.92
N LEU A 82 -13.26 8.51 16.27
CA LEU A 82 -13.24 9.69 17.14
C LEU A 82 -12.56 9.47 18.51
N LYS A 83 -12.57 8.25 19.03
CA LYS A 83 -12.03 7.96 20.37
C LYS A 83 -10.55 7.64 20.36
N VAL A 84 -10.04 7.07 19.27
CA VAL A 84 -8.72 6.42 19.26
C VAL A 84 -7.75 6.97 18.23
N ILE A 85 -8.23 7.60 17.15
CA ILE A 85 -7.36 8.19 16.14
C ILE A 85 -6.79 9.52 16.66
N PRO A 86 -5.46 9.71 16.70
CA PRO A 86 -4.85 10.96 17.14
C PRO A 86 -5.37 12.16 16.34
N GLY A 87 -5.82 13.21 17.04
CA GLY A 87 -6.30 14.44 16.40
C GLY A 87 -7.68 14.34 15.72
N MET A 88 -8.36 13.18 15.77
CA MET A 88 -9.70 13.04 15.21
C MET A 88 -10.72 13.89 15.99
N HIS A 89 -11.58 14.61 15.28
CA HIS A 89 -12.70 15.35 15.85
C HIS A 89 -13.93 15.27 14.94
N LYS A 90 -15.08 15.71 15.45
CA LYS A 90 -16.39 15.59 14.77
C LYS A 90 -16.46 16.24 13.37
N ASP A 91 -15.56 17.19 13.09
CA ASP A 91 -15.53 17.98 11.86
C ASP A 91 -14.36 17.61 10.94
N LEU A 92 -13.62 16.54 11.27
CA LEU A 92 -12.53 16.01 10.46
C LEU A 92 -12.99 14.75 9.70
N ILE A 93 -12.69 14.70 8.41
CA ILE A 93 -12.77 13.50 7.60
C ILE A 93 -11.38 13.20 7.04
N LEU A 94 -10.88 12.00 7.31
CA LEU A 94 -9.59 11.58 6.74
C LEU A 94 -9.78 11.02 5.34
N HIS A 95 -8.74 11.11 4.52
CA HIS A 95 -8.72 10.56 3.15
C HIS A 95 -7.37 9.92 2.82
N SER A 96 -7.32 9.12 1.76
CA SER A 96 -6.06 8.55 1.27
C SER A 96 -5.17 9.56 0.55
N GLY A 97 -3.88 9.27 0.45
CA GLY A 97 -2.90 10.06 -0.30
C GLY A 97 -2.42 11.34 0.39
N PRO A 98 -1.59 12.16 -0.29
CA PRO A 98 -1.08 13.41 0.26
C PRO A 98 -2.18 14.48 0.43
N PRO A 99 -1.93 15.58 1.16
CA PRO A 99 -2.90 16.65 1.40
C PRO A 99 -3.53 17.17 0.10
N ILE A 100 -4.86 17.33 0.10
CA ILE A 100 -5.61 17.83 -1.05
C ILE A 100 -6.82 18.65 -0.61
N SER A 101 -7.13 19.71 -1.35
CA SER A 101 -8.31 20.52 -1.14
C SER A 101 -9.54 19.90 -1.82
N TRP A 102 -10.74 20.19 -1.30
CA TRP A 102 -12.01 19.68 -1.83
C TRP A 102 -12.17 19.89 -3.34
N ASP A 103 -11.79 21.06 -3.86
CA ASP A 103 -11.90 21.41 -5.27
C ASP A 103 -11.04 20.52 -6.18
N ARG A 104 -9.91 20.02 -5.66
CA ARG A 104 -8.99 19.12 -6.38
C ARG A 104 -9.33 17.64 -6.22
N MET A 105 -10.19 17.25 -5.28
CA MET A 105 -10.53 15.85 -5.04
C MET A 105 -11.22 15.22 -6.26
N CYS A 106 -10.82 14.00 -6.59
CA CYS A 106 -11.39 13.23 -7.70
C CYS A 106 -12.82 12.74 -7.40
N GLY A 107 -13.51 12.24 -8.43
CA GLY A 107 -14.90 11.77 -8.31
C GLY A 107 -15.10 10.73 -7.20
N PRO A 108 -14.38 9.60 -7.17
CA PRO A 108 -14.51 8.60 -6.11
C PRO A 108 -14.34 9.16 -4.70
N MET A 109 -13.35 10.04 -4.49
CA MET A 109 -13.11 10.66 -3.18
C MET A 109 -14.28 11.56 -2.76
N ARG A 110 -14.78 12.40 -3.67
CA ARG A 110 -15.95 13.24 -3.41
C ARG A 110 -17.20 12.42 -3.10
N GLY A 111 -17.44 11.36 -3.88
CA GLY A 111 -18.56 10.44 -3.64
C GLY A 111 -18.47 9.76 -2.27
N ALA A 112 -17.26 9.36 -1.87
CA ALA A 112 -17.03 8.74 -0.57
C ALA A 112 -17.23 9.73 0.60
N ILE A 113 -16.83 10.99 0.44
CA ILE A 113 -17.08 12.05 1.43
C ILE A 113 -18.58 12.33 1.55
N ILE A 114 -19.29 12.41 0.42
CA ILE A 114 -20.76 12.56 0.42
C ILE A 114 -21.41 11.42 1.20
N GLY A 115 -21.03 10.17 0.91
CA GLY A 115 -21.56 9.01 1.62
C GLY A 115 -21.21 9.01 3.10
N ALA A 116 -20.00 9.43 3.48
CA ALA A 116 -19.60 9.56 4.88
C ALA A 116 -20.42 10.64 5.61
N LEU A 117 -20.69 11.78 5.00
CA LEU A 117 -21.52 12.83 5.60
C LEU A 117 -22.97 12.40 5.80
N ILE A 118 -23.52 11.60 4.87
CA ILE A 118 -24.84 10.99 5.02
C ILE A 118 -24.81 9.93 6.13
N TYR A 119 -23.77 9.09 6.17
CA TYR A 119 -23.57 8.08 7.21
C TYR A 119 -23.43 8.71 8.61
N GLU A 120 -22.79 9.86 8.75
CA GLU A 120 -22.68 10.61 10.00
C GLU A 120 -23.95 11.41 10.35
N ASP A 121 -25.04 11.26 9.59
CA ASP A 121 -26.30 11.99 9.76
C ASP A 121 -26.12 13.53 9.70
N ARG A 122 -25.09 13.99 8.98
CA ARG A 122 -24.75 15.42 8.80
C ARG A 122 -25.37 16.06 7.57
N ALA A 123 -25.87 15.24 6.66
CA ALA A 123 -26.58 15.67 5.45
C ALA A 123 -27.64 14.63 5.09
N LYS A 124 -28.81 15.08 4.61
CA LYS A 124 -29.91 14.17 4.26
C LYS A 124 -29.77 13.56 2.87
N ASN A 125 -29.00 14.20 2.01
CA ASN A 125 -28.83 13.82 0.61
C ASN A 125 -27.49 14.35 0.07
N ALA A 126 -27.17 13.94 -1.17
CA ALA A 126 -25.92 14.29 -1.81
C ALA A 126 -25.72 15.81 -2.01
N GLU A 127 -26.79 16.56 -2.31
CA GLU A 127 -26.71 18.00 -2.52
C GLU A 127 -26.35 18.75 -1.23
N GLU A 128 -26.99 18.39 -0.11
CA GLU A 128 -26.66 18.94 1.21
C GLU A 128 -25.23 18.56 1.63
N ALA A 129 -24.82 17.31 1.37
CA ALA A 129 -23.49 16.82 1.71
C ALA A 129 -22.39 17.54 0.92
N GLU A 130 -22.57 17.75 -0.38
CA GLU A 130 -21.63 18.48 -1.24
C GLU A 130 -21.51 19.95 -0.82
N LYS A 131 -22.64 20.62 -0.52
CA LYS A 131 -22.62 21.99 0.02
C LYS A 131 -21.88 22.06 1.34
N LEU A 132 -22.07 21.08 2.23
CA LEU A 132 -21.38 21.04 3.52
C LEU A 132 -19.88 20.79 3.34
N ALA A 133 -19.47 19.84 2.50
CA ALA A 133 -18.07 19.57 2.20
C ALA A 133 -17.35 20.80 1.60
N ALA A 134 -18.03 21.54 0.72
CA ALA A 134 -17.49 22.76 0.12
C ALA A 134 -17.51 23.99 1.04
N SER A 135 -18.17 23.93 2.20
CA SER A 135 -18.42 25.11 3.05
C SER A 135 -17.22 25.58 3.89
N GLY A 136 -16.14 24.80 3.95
CA GLY A 136 -15.01 25.03 4.86
C GLY A 136 -15.29 24.65 6.32
N LYS A 137 -16.46 24.08 6.62
CA LYS A 137 -16.80 23.55 7.96
C LYS A 137 -16.33 22.11 8.18
N ILE A 138 -15.95 21.41 7.11
CA ILE A 138 -15.35 20.08 7.17
C ILE A 138 -13.88 20.24 6.88
N GLU A 139 -13.07 19.73 7.79
CA GLU A 139 -11.62 19.61 7.63
C GLU A 139 -11.30 18.28 6.94
N PHE A 140 -10.30 18.30 6.07
CA PHE A 140 -9.82 17.12 5.35
C PHE A 140 -8.33 16.95 5.62
N ALA A 141 -7.93 15.74 6.02
CA ALA A 141 -6.53 15.43 6.27
C ALA A 141 -6.16 14.02 5.77
N PRO A 142 -4.89 13.81 5.35
CA PRO A 142 -4.40 12.48 5.03
C PRO A 142 -4.48 11.50 6.20
N CYS A 143 -4.93 10.28 5.93
CA CYS A 143 -4.85 9.17 6.87
C CYS A 143 -3.43 9.00 7.44
N HIS A 144 -2.41 9.12 6.59
CA HIS A 144 -1.00 8.96 6.97
C HIS A 144 -0.53 9.93 8.06
N GLU A 145 -1.14 11.11 8.17
CA GLU A 145 -0.81 12.14 9.18
C GLU A 145 -1.49 11.90 10.54
N HIS A 146 -2.44 10.96 10.58
CA HIS A 146 -3.20 10.58 11.77
C HIS A 146 -2.96 9.11 12.16
N ASN A 147 -1.83 8.54 11.76
CA ASN A 147 -1.47 7.13 11.97
C ASN A 147 -2.45 6.13 11.34
N CYS A 148 -3.19 6.54 10.31
CA CYS A 148 -4.16 5.70 9.63
C CYS A 148 -3.69 5.27 8.25
N THR A 149 -4.41 4.31 7.68
CA THR A 149 -4.37 3.95 6.26
C THR A 149 -5.80 3.72 5.78
N GLY A 150 -6.11 4.16 4.57
CA GLY A 150 -7.41 3.99 3.94
C GLY A 150 -7.30 3.39 2.52
N PRO A 151 -7.98 2.27 2.22
CA PRO A 151 -7.99 1.72 0.86
C PRO A 151 -8.81 2.61 -0.08
N MET A 152 -8.36 2.74 -1.34
CA MET A 152 -9.04 3.53 -2.38
C MET A 152 -9.31 4.97 -1.93
N ALA A 153 -10.54 5.50 -1.95
CA ALA A 153 -10.82 6.84 -1.43
C ALA A 153 -10.37 7.05 0.04
N GLY A 154 -10.27 5.95 0.80
CA GLY A 154 -9.66 5.93 2.13
C GLY A 154 -10.36 6.79 3.16
N ILE A 155 -11.66 7.00 2.99
CA ILE A 155 -12.44 7.88 3.85
C ILE A 155 -12.61 7.26 5.24
N ILE A 156 -12.27 8.04 6.27
CA ILE A 156 -12.53 7.71 7.68
C ILE A 156 -13.27 8.88 8.31
N SER A 157 -14.51 8.65 8.74
CA SER A 157 -15.32 9.63 9.45
C SER A 157 -15.41 9.30 10.96
N PRO A 158 -15.82 10.27 11.82
CA PRO A 158 -15.71 10.15 13.27
C PRO A 158 -16.36 8.91 13.89
N SER A 159 -17.50 8.45 13.36
CA SER A 159 -18.26 7.32 13.89
C SER A 159 -17.83 5.97 13.33
N MET A 160 -16.98 5.94 12.29
CA MET A 160 -16.55 4.68 11.67
C MET A 160 -15.73 3.82 12.64
N PRO A 161 -16.04 2.51 12.74
CA PRO A 161 -15.20 1.58 13.49
C PRO A 161 -13.87 1.33 12.80
N VAL A 162 -12.80 1.29 13.58
CA VAL A 162 -11.43 1.05 13.12
C VAL A 162 -10.76 -0.08 13.91
N PHE A 163 -9.92 -0.84 13.22
CA PHE A 163 -8.96 -1.75 13.84
C PHE A 163 -7.83 -0.97 14.51
N ILE A 164 -7.32 -1.48 15.62
CA ILE A 164 -6.20 -0.91 16.37
C ILE A 164 -5.02 -1.89 16.30
N ILE A 165 -4.07 -1.58 15.41
CA ILE A 165 -2.80 -2.29 15.31
C ILE A 165 -1.78 -1.61 16.21
N LYS A 166 -1.10 -2.38 17.05
CA LYS A 166 0.04 -1.95 17.84
C LYS A 166 1.31 -2.55 17.27
N ASN A 167 2.37 -1.75 17.12
CA ASN A 167 3.71 -2.29 16.99
C ASN A 167 4.29 -2.52 18.39
N GLU A 168 4.41 -3.77 18.84
CA GLU A 168 4.88 -4.07 20.20
C GLU A 168 6.34 -3.67 20.43
N SER A 169 7.16 -3.65 19.37
CA SER A 169 8.59 -3.33 19.46
C SER A 169 8.85 -1.85 19.75
N TYR A 170 7.97 -0.96 19.27
CA TYR A 170 8.16 0.50 19.35
C TYR A 170 7.00 1.23 20.03
N GLY A 171 5.91 0.55 20.36
CA GLY A 171 4.78 1.09 21.10
C GLY A 171 3.84 2.01 20.31
N ASN A 172 4.10 2.26 19.02
CA ASN A 172 3.20 3.06 18.18
C ASN A 172 1.95 2.26 17.77
N PHE A 173 0.89 3.01 17.46
CA PHE A 173 -0.40 2.49 17.02
C PHE A 173 -0.74 2.99 15.63
N THR A 174 -1.47 2.17 14.88
CA THR A 174 -2.00 2.52 13.56
C THR A 174 -3.41 1.97 13.38
N TYR A 175 -4.18 2.62 12.51
CA TYR A 175 -5.60 2.37 12.37
C TYR A 175 -6.04 2.21 10.91
N ALA A 176 -7.10 1.44 10.70
CA ALA A 176 -7.81 1.37 9.43
C ALA A 176 -9.27 0.97 9.68
N THR A 177 -10.18 1.40 8.81
CA THR A 177 -11.59 1.01 8.86
C THR A 177 -11.77 -0.48 8.58
N GLN A 178 -12.98 -0.99 8.77
CA GLN A 178 -13.35 -2.33 8.32
C GLN A 178 -13.50 -2.38 6.79
N ASN A 179 -13.22 -3.53 6.16
CA ASN A 179 -13.47 -3.70 4.73
C ASN A 179 -14.97 -3.84 4.46
N GLU A 180 -15.50 -3.06 3.52
CA GLU A 180 -16.95 -2.93 3.26
C GLU A 180 -17.55 -4.05 2.38
N GLY A 181 -16.71 -4.98 1.92
CA GLY A 181 -17.11 -6.02 0.97
C GLY A 181 -16.76 -5.67 -0.48
N LEU A 182 -17.39 -6.43 -1.37
CA LEU A 182 -17.26 -6.31 -2.82
C LEU A 182 -18.44 -5.52 -3.43
N GLY A 183 -18.30 -5.13 -4.69
CA GLY A 183 -19.33 -4.40 -5.43
C GLY A 183 -19.32 -2.88 -5.16
N LYS A 184 -20.52 -2.28 -5.10
CA LYS A 184 -20.68 -0.85 -4.77
C LYS A 184 -20.39 -0.64 -3.29
N VAL A 185 -19.33 0.09 -2.99
CA VAL A 185 -18.86 0.39 -1.62
C VAL A 185 -18.31 1.81 -1.54
N LEU A 186 -18.28 2.38 -0.34
CA LEU A 186 -17.87 3.76 -0.07
C LEU A 186 -16.43 4.01 -0.50
N ARG A 187 -15.50 3.06 -0.28
CA ARG A 187 -14.10 3.20 -0.71
C ARG A 187 -13.94 3.45 -2.22
N TYR A 188 -14.89 3.05 -3.06
CA TYR A 188 -14.92 3.38 -4.50
C TYR A 188 -15.80 4.59 -4.84
N GLY A 189 -16.27 5.34 -3.84
CA GLY A 189 -17.11 6.51 -4.00
C GLY A 189 -18.58 6.24 -4.20
N ALA A 190 -19.08 5.04 -3.87
CA ALA A 190 -20.50 4.74 -3.89
C ALA A 190 -21.19 5.18 -2.59
N TYR A 191 -22.38 5.76 -2.70
CA TYR A 191 -23.12 6.33 -1.56
C TYR A 191 -24.64 6.10 -1.68
N SER A 192 -25.07 5.05 -2.38
CA SER A 192 -26.49 4.67 -2.41
C SER A 192 -26.99 4.27 -1.03
N GLU A 193 -28.31 4.23 -0.85
CA GLU A 193 -28.94 3.79 0.39
C GLU A 193 -28.45 2.39 0.83
N GLU A 194 -28.25 1.47 -0.12
CA GLU A 194 -27.65 0.15 0.15
C GLU A 194 -26.26 0.24 0.80
N VAL A 195 -25.40 1.14 0.31
CA VAL A 195 -24.06 1.35 0.87
C VAL A 195 -24.16 1.91 2.28
N ILE A 196 -24.98 2.94 2.50
CA ILE A 196 -25.15 3.55 3.83
C ILE A 196 -25.75 2.55 4.83
N ASN A 197 -26.74 1.76 4.42
CA ASN A 197 -27.34 0.71 5.23
C ASN A 197 -26.31 -0.37 5.60
N ARG A 198 -25.43 -0.74 4.66
CA ARG A 198 -24.33 -1.68 4.95
C ARG A 198 -23.35 -1.11 5.96
N LEU A 199 -22.95 0.16 5.83
CA LEU A 199 -22.08 0.82 6.80
C LEU A 199 -22.70 0.86 8.19
N LYS A 200 -23.99 1.21 8.30
CA LYS A 200 -24.73 1.18 9.57
C LYS A 200 -24.87 -0.24 10.13
N TRP A 201 -25.01 -1.26 9.29
CA TRP A 201 -24.98 -2.67 9.72
C TRP A 201 -23.58 -3.07 10.24
N MET A 202 -22.51 -2.67 9.54
CA MET A 202 -21.14 -2.93 9.97
C MET A 202 -20.83 -2.25 11.32
N GLU A 203 -21.36 -1.05 11.54
CA GLU A 203 -21.27 -0.34 12.82
C GLU A 203 -22.04 -1.04 13.94
N LYS A 204 -23.26 -1.53 13.67
CA LYS A 204 -24.17 -2.06 14.70
C LYS A 204 -24.02 -3.55 14.96
N VAL A 205 -23.50 -4.32 14.01
CA VAL A 205 -23.42 -5.79 14.07
C VAL A 205 -21.98 -6.27 13.95
N LEU A 206 -21.31 -6.00 12.82
CA LEU A 206 -19.97 -6.52 12.57
C LEU A 206 -18.96 -6.03 13.61
N TYR A 207 -18.93 -4.72 13.86
CA TYR A 207 -17.99 -4.10 14.80
C TYR A 207 -18.17 -4.63 16.24
N PRO A 208 -19.37 -4.64 16.84
CA PRO A 208 -19.53 -5.17 18.20
C PRO A 208 -19.15 -6.64 18.33
N VAL A 209 -19.46 -7.48 17.33
CA VAL A 209 -19.05 -8.90 17.30
C VAL A 209 -17.53 -9.02 17.28
N LEU A 210 -16.86 -8.33 16.35
CA LEU A 210 -15.42 -8.37 16.21
C LEU A 210 -14.70 -7.76 17.41
N LYS A 211 -15.20 -6.65 17.96
CA LYS A 211 -14.62 -6.00 19.15
C LYS A 211 -14.57 -6.97 20.32
N ARG A 212 -15.69 -7.60 20.68
CA ARG A 212 -15.73 -8.58 21.77
C ARG A 212 -14.78 -9.76 21.53
N ALA A 213 -14.76 -10.27 20.30
CA ALA A 213 -13.92 -11.40 19.95
C ALA A 213 -12.41 -11.05 20.02
N ILE A 214 -12.01 -9.87 19.55
CA ILE A 214 -10.63 -9.40 19.59
C ILE A 214 -10.21 -9.14 21.04
N GLU A 215 -11.05 -8.48 21.84
CA GLU A 215 -10.80 -8.25 23.27
C GLU A 215 -10.63 -9.58 24.03
N TYR A 216 -11.46 -10.58 23.75
CA TYR A 216 -11.33 -11.91 24.33
C TYR A 216 -10.06 -12.64 23.87
N ALA A 217 -9.66 -12.49 22.61
CA ALA A 217 -8.41 -13.05 22.10
C ALA A 217 -7.17 -12.35 22.66
N GLY A 218 -7.32 -11.11 23.17
CA GLY A 218 -6.25 -10.28 23.71
C GLY A 218 -5.39 -9.65 22.62
N THR A 219 -4.57 -10.46 21.95
CA THR A 219 -3.69 -10.00 20.86
C THR A 219 -3.67 -11.02 19.72
N ILE A 220 -3.80 -10.54 18.49
CA ILE A 220 -3.69 -11.38 17.29
C ILE A 220 -2.43 -10.99 16.52
N ASN A 221 -1.54 -11.95 16.28
CA ASN A 221 -0.28 -11.74 15.55
C ASN A 221 -0.52 -11.57 14.04
N ILE A 222 -0.90 -10.35 13.63
CA ILE A 222 -1.17 -10.02 12.22
C ILE A 222 0.06 -10.25 11.36
N GLN A 223 1.25 -9.88 11.83
CA GLN A 223 2.49 -10.10 11.10
C GLN A 223 2.76 -11.58 10.81
N GLY A 224 2.45 -12.47 11.76
CA GLY A 224 2.53 -13.92 11.57
C GLY A 224 1.47 -14.47 10.61
N LEU A 225 0.28 -13.86 10.54
CA LEU A 225 -0.74 -14.22 9.55
C LEU A 225 -0.33 -13.77 8.14
N ILE A 226 0.26 -12.57 8.02
CA ILE A 226 0.83 -12.05 6.76
C ILE A 226 1.89 -13.01 6.22
N ALA A 227 2.85 -13.43 7.05
CA ALA A 227 3.92 -14.34 6.65
C ALA A 227 3.36 -15.70 6.17
N GLN A 228 2.35 -16.25 6.84
CA GLN A 228 1.68 -17.48 6.41
C GLN A 228 0.92 -17.30 5.09
N ALA A 229 0.20 -16.19 4.94
CA ALA A 229 -0.59 -15.94 3.74
C ALA A 229 0.28 -15.77 2.48
N LEU A 230 1.46 -15.14 2.59
CA LEU A 230 2.45 -15.11 1.52
C LEU A 230 2.84 -16.53 1.05
N ASN A 231 3.05 -17.43 2.00
CA ASN A 231 3.35 -18.84 1.70
C ASN A 231 2.16 -19.63 1.14
N MET A 232 0.96 -19.03 1.14
CA MET A 232 -0.29 -19.62 0.66
C MET A 232 -0.82 -18.94 -0.61
N GLY A 233 0.03 -18.17 -1.29
CA GLY A 233 -0.31 -17.61 -2.60
C GLY A 233 -0.98 -16.24 -2.56
N ASP A 234 -0.97 -15.54 -1.43
CA ASP A 234 -1.38 -14.14 -1.35
C ASP A 234 -0.17 -13.21 -1.51
N GLU A 235 -0.41 -11.98 -1.96
CA GLU A 235 0.55 -10.87 -1.91
C GLU A 235 0.10 -9.75 -0.97
N LEU A 236 -1.14 -9.82 -0.47
CA LEU A 236 -1.73 -9.01 0.60
C LEU A 236 -1.98 -7.54 0.28
N HIS A 237 -2.09 -7.22 -1.01
CA HIS A 237 -2.68 -5.98 -1.52
C HIS A 237 -3.97 -6.29 -2.31
N ASN A 238 -3.89 -7.01 -3.43
CA ASN A 238 -5.05 -7.40 -4.25
C ASN A 238 -5.55 -8.82 -3.96
N ARG A 239 -4.69 -9.74 -3.56
CA ARG A 239 -5.04 -11.11 -3.19
C ARG A 239 -4.86 -11.30 -1.70
N ASN A 240 -5.98 -11.47 -1.00
CA ASN A 240 -6.07 -11.54 0.46
C ASN A 240 -6.85 -12.78 0.93
N ARG A 241 -7.00 -13.79 0.07
CA ARG A 241 -7.88 -14.94 0.31
C ARG A 241 -7.34 -15.84 1.42
N ALA A 242 -6.05 -16.15 1.40
CA ALA A 242 -5.40 -16.91 2.45
C ALA A 242 -5.37 -16.12 3.76
N GLY A 243 -5.02 -14.83 3.72
CA GLY A 243 -5.03 -13.94 4.88
C GLY A 243 -6.41 -13.87 5.55
N THR A 244 -7.46 -13.69 4.75
CA THR A 244 -8.86 -13.67 5.23
C THR A 244 -9.25 -15.01 5.86
N SER A 245 -8.91 -16.13 5.22
CA SER A 245 -9.18 -17.48 5.75
C SER A 245 -8.45 -17.75 7.07
N LEU A 246 -7.18 -17.34 7.17
CA LEU A 246 -6.38 -17.46 8.39
C LEU A 246 -6.93 -16.59 9.51
N PHE A 247 -7.40 -15.38 9.19
CA PHE A 247 -8.05 -14.50 10.16
C PHE A 247 -9.34 -15.11 10.71
N ILE A 248 -10.21 -15.64 9.84
CA ILE A 248 -11.41 -16.39 10.25
C ILE A 248 -11.02 -17.52 11.20
N ARG A 249 -10.03 -18.33 10.85
CA ARG A 249 -9.54 -19.44 11.69
C ARG A 249 -9.11 -18.98 13.08
N GLN A 250 -8.50 -17.80 13.17
CA GLN A 250 -8.03 -17.23 14.43
C GLN A 250 -9.16 -16.62 15.26
N ILE A 251 -10.12 -15.93 14.64
CA ILE A 251 -11.14 -15.14 15.33
C ILE A 251 -12.42 -15.94 15.64
N ALA A 252 -12.77 -16.94 14.83
CA ALA A 252 -14.03 -17.67 14.96
C ALA A 252 -14.24 -18.32 16.35
N PRO A 253 -13.24 -18.97 16.99
CA PRO A 253 -13.42 -19.49 18.34
C PRO A 253 -13.74 -18.40 19.37
N ALA A 254 -13.17 -17.20 19.23
CA ALA A 254 -13.43 -16.07 20.11
C ALA A 254 -14.83 -15.48 19.87
N ILE A 255 -15.29 -15.42 18.61
CA ILE A 255 -16.67 -15.03 18.27
C ILE A 255 -17.68 -15.97 18.95
N ILE A 256 -17.46 -17.28 18.87
CA ILE A 256 -18.36 -18.26 19.51
C ILE A 256 -18.36 -18.11 21.04
N LYS A 257 -17.19 -17.93 21.65
CA LYS A 257 -17.06 -17.80 23.12
C LYS A 257 -17.61 -16.49 23.69
N THR A 258 -17.71 -15.45 22.86
CA THR A 258 -18.23 -14.12 23.24
C THR A 258 -19.61 -13.82 22.63
N MET A 259 -20.24 -14.84 22.07
CA MET A 259 -21.50 -14.74 21.35
C MET A 259 -22.63 -14.31 22.29
N THR A 260 -23.28 -13.21 21.93
CA THR A 260 -24.50 -12.70 22.60
C THR A 260 -25.75 -12.93 21.75
N ASN A 261 -25.58 -13.00 20.42
CA ASN A 261 -26.64 -13.26 19.44
C ASN A 261 -26.09 -14.20 18.36
N PRO A 262 -26.63 -15.42 18.20
CA PRO A 262 -26.17 -16.39 17.19
C PRO A 262 -26.27 -15.88 15.75
N GLU A 263 -27.34 -15.18 15.41
CA GLU A 263 -27.58 -14.68 14.05
C GLU A 263 -26.58 -13.57 13.67
N GLU A 264 -26.28 -12.67 14.60
CA GLU A 264 -25.27 -11.63 14.39
C GLU A 264 -23.85 -12.21 14.28
N SER A 265 -23.52 -13.19 15.12
CA SER A 265 -22.23 -13.88 15.05
C SER A 265 -22.06 -14.65 13.73
N ALA A 266 -23.10 -15.33 13.27
CA ALA A 266 -23.11 -16.00 11.98
C ALA A 266 -22.97 -14.99 10.84
N ALA A 267 -23.77 -13.92 10.84
CA ALA A 267 -23.72 -12.87 9.82
C ALA A 267 -22.36 -12.18 9.73
N ALA A 268 -21.67 -11.98 10.86
CA ALA A 268 -20.30 -11.46 10.87
C ALA A 268 -19.31 -12.42 10.19
N LEU A 269 -19.40 -13.72 10.48
CA LEU A 269 -18.56 -14.73 9.84
C LEU A 269 -18.85 -14.87 8.34
N ASP A 270 -20.13 -14.87 7.96
CA ASP A 270 -20.56 -14.93 6.56
C ASP A 270 -20.11 -13.71 5.77
N PHE A 271 -20.16 -12.52 6.38
CA PHE A 271 -19.67 -11.30 5.76
C PHE A 271 -18.16 -11.35 5.46
N ILE A 272 -17.36 -11.86 6.40
CA ILE A 272 -15.90 -12.01 6.19
C ILE A 272 -15.63 -13.11 5.16
N ASN A 273 -16.35 -14.23 5.23
CA ASN A 273 -16.21 -15.35 4.30
C ASN A 273 -16.59 -14.97 2.86
N GLY A 274 -17.60 -14.12 2.68
CA GLY A 274 -18.00 -13.59 1.37
C GLY A 274 -17.10 -12.48 0.83
N ASN A 275 -16.07 -12.08 1.58
CA ASN A 275 -15.19 -10.96 1.26
C ASN A 275 -13.71 -11.38 1.30
N ASP A 276 -13.24 -11.96 0.20
CA ASP A 276 -11.82 -12.34 0.03
C ASP A 276 -10.83 -11.16 0.17
N HIS A 277 -11.32 -9.92 0.18
CA HIS A 277 -10.54 -8.69 0.38
C HIS A 277 -10.49 -8.20 1.82
N PHE A 278 -11.16 -8.86 2.77
CA PHE A 278 -11.30 -8.38 4.15
C PHE A 278 -9.96 -8.08 4.82
N PHE A 279 -8.96 -8.94 4.60
CA PHE A 279 -7.65 -8.83 5.24
C PHE A 279 -6.80 -7.63 4.78
N LEU A 280 -7.15 -6.96 3.67
CA LEU A 280 -6.44 -5.76 3.21
C LEU A 280 -6.43 -4.66 4.29
N ASN A 281 -7.56 -4.49 4.98
CA ASN A 281 -7.72 -3.51 6.05
C ASN A 281 -6.97 -3.89 7.35
N LEU A 282 -6.30 -5.05 7.37
CA LEU A 282 -5.37 -5.46 8.44
C LEU A 282 -3.91 -5.41 7.96
N SER A 283 -3.62 -5.76 6.70
CA SER A 283 -2.27 -5.72 6.14
C SER A 283 -1.74 -4.30 5.97
N MET A 284 -2.59 -3.35 5.56
CA MET A 284 -2.23 -1.94 5.39
C MET A 284 -1.76 -1.27 6.70
N PRO A 285 -2.56 -1.27 7.79
CA PRO A 285 -2.10 -0.67 9.04
C PRO A 285 -0.93 -1.46 9.65
N ALA A 286 -0.85 -2.79 9.47
CA ALA A 286 0.32 -3.56 9.91
C ALA A 286 1.62 -3.11 9.20
N SER A 287 1.56 -2.85 7.90
CA SER A 287 2.70 -2.32 7.13
C SER A 287 3.08 -0.93 7.61
N LYS A 288 2.10 -0.04 7.82
CA LYS A 288 2.36 1.30 8.38
C LYS A 288 2.97 1.22 9.78
N ALA A 289 2.50 0.30 10.62
CA ALA A 289 2.96 0.17 12.01
C ALA A 289 4.46 -0.14 12.10
N ILE A 290 5.00 -0.94 11.17
CA ILE A 290 6.43 -1.28 11.14
C ILE A 290 7.28 -0.22 10.42
N LEU A 291 6.69 0.55 9.50
CA LEU A 291 7.38 1.60 8.75
C LEU A 291 7.51 2.91 9.53
N ASP A 292 6.46 3.30 10.26
CA ASP A 292 6.40 4.59 10.95
C ASP A 292 7.55 4.82 11.97
N PRO A 293 8.01 3.82 12.75
CA PRO A 293 9.17 3.98 13.64
C PRO A 293 10.48 4.30 12.93
N ALA A 294 10.58 4.00 11.63
CA ALA A 294 11.75 4.33 10.82
C ALA A 294 11.71 5.77 10.27
N ARG A 295 10.74 6.60 10.66
CA ARG A 295 10.71 8.04 10.35
C ARG A 295 11.80 8.81 11.10
N ASN A 296 12.16 9.97 10.57
CA ASN A 296 13.07 10.94 11.19
C ASN A 296 14.50 10.43 11.43
N ILE A 297 15.01 9.52 10.59
CA ILE A 297 16.40 9.08 10.66
C ILE A 297 17.22 9.98 9.73
N SER A 298 17.95 10.92 10.33
CA SER A 298 18.83 11.85 9.62
C SER A 298 19.70 11.12 8.59
N GLY A 299 19.72 11.61 7.36
CA GLY A 299 20.49 11.06 6.25
C GLY A 299 19.84 9.88 5.51
N SER A 300 18.74 9.32 6.02
CA SER A 300 18.10 8.15 5.40
C SER A 300 17.31 8.53 4.15
N SER A 301 17.54 7.78 3.07
CA SER A 301 16.81 7.87 1.79
C SER A 301 15.69 6.83 1.66
N ILE A 302 15.39 6.07 2.72
CA ILE A 302 14.33 5.07 2.71
C ILE A 302 12.95 5.74 2.70
N VAL A 303 12.09 5.32 1.76
CA VAL A 303 10.67 5.68 1.71
C VAL A 303 9.92 4.96 2.83
N VAL A 304 9.12 5.70 3.59
CA VAL A 304 8.33 5.21 4.74
C VAL A 304 6.82 5.30 4.50
N ALA A 305 6.40 5.98 3.43
CA ALA A 305 5.05 5.90 2.92
C ALA A 305 5.02 6.20 1.42
N MET A 306 4.24 5.41 0.69
CA MET A 306 3.73 5.75 -0.64
C MET A 306 2.21 5.76 -0.56
N ALA A 307 1.57 6.80 -1.08
CA ALA A 307 0.11 6.94 -1.09
C ALA A 307 -0.35 7.81 -2.25
N ARG A 308 -1.63 7.70 -2.63
CA ARG A 308 -2.20 8.46 -3.73
C ARG A 308 -3.66 8.82 -3.46
N ASN A 309 -4.10 10.01 -3.88
CA ASN A 309 -5.44 10.54 -3.60
C ASN A 309 -6.33 10.59 -4.86
N GLY A 310 -5.94 9.93 -5.96
CA GLY A 310 -6.66 9.99 -7.23
C GLY A 310 -6.42 11.26 -8.05
N THR A 311 -5.48 12.11 -7.61
CA THR A 311 -5.00 13.31 -8.31
C THR A 311 -3.48 13.42 -8.20
N ASP A 312 -2.95 13.33 -6.99
CA ASP A 312 -1.55 13.36 -6.65
C ASP A 312 -1.10 12.00 -6.10
N PHE A 313 0.09 11.57 -6.50
CA PHE A 313 0.88 10.52 -5.87
C PHE A 313 1.92 11.17 -4.95
N GLY A 314 2.04 10.67 -3.73
CA GLY A 314 2.94 11.20 -2.71
C GLY A 314 3.85 10.14 -2.10
N ILE A 315 5.09 10.54 -1.78
CA ILE A 315 5.98 9.77 -0.91
C ILE A 315 6.41 10.59 0.31
N GLN A 316 6.71 9.89 1.40
CA GLN A 316 7.45 10.43 2.54
C GLN A 316 8.73 9.62 2.76
N VAL A 317 9.82 10.31 3.08
CA VAL A 317 11.16 9.72 3.19
C VAL A 317 11.70 9.93 4.59
N SER A 318 12.29 8.88 5.17
CA SER A 318 12.77 8.81 6.55
C SER A 318 13.60 10.03 6.97
N GLY A 319 14.60 10.42 6.18
CA GLY A 319 15.49 11.55 6.47
C GLY A 319 14.89 12.94 6.26
N THR A 320 13.61 13.04 5.88
CA THR A 320 12.90 14.31 5.62
C THR A 320 11.65 14.49 6.50
N GLY A 321 11.46 13.58 7.46
CA GLY A 321 10.33 13.58 8.38
C GLY A 321 8.98 13.45 7.69
N ASN A 322 8.06 14.37 7.97
CA ASN A 322 6.68 14.30 7.49
C ASN A 322 6.45 14.99 6.14
N LYS A 323 7.50 15.53 5.51
CA LYS A 323 7.38 16.24 4.25
C LYS A 323 6.89 15.30 3.13
N TRP A 324 5.81 15.70 2.47
CA TRP A 324 5.32 15.03 1.26
C TRP A 324 6.09 15.52 0.03
N PHE A 325 6.51 14.58 -0.80
CA PHE A 325 6.94 14.84 -2.17
C PHE A 325 5.88 14.31 -3.11
N THR A 326 5.27 15.20 -3.90
CA THR A 326 4.12 14.87 -4.74
C THR A 326 4.44 14.99 -6.23
N GLY A 327 3.69 14.26 -7.04
CA GLY A 327 3.60 14.38 -8.50
C GLY A 327 2.25 13.85 -8.97
N THR A 328 1.95 13.95 -10.27
CA THR A 328 0.64 13.53 -10.79
C THR A 328 0.42 12.03 -10.62
N ALA A 329 -0.74 11.64 -10.09
CA ALA A 329 -1.14 10.23 -10.01
C ALA A 329 -1.34 9.67 -11.43
N PRO A 330 -0.72 8.51 -11.77
CA PRO A 330 -0.89 7.91 -13.08
C PRO A 330 -2.30 7.32 -13.24
N VAL A 331 -2.80 7.31 -14.47
CA VAL A 331 -3.99 6.50 -14.82
C VAL A 331 -3.54 5.05 -14.99
N PRO A 332 -4.10 4.08 -14.25
CA PRO A 332 -3.71 2.68 -14.35
C PRO A 332 -3.81 2.13 -15.77
N ASP A 333 -2.77 1.39 -16.19
CA ASP A 333 -2.81 0.60 -17.42
C ASP A 333 -3.07 -0.86 -17.02
N ALA A 334 -4.34 -1.23 -17.03
CA ALA A 334 -4.86 -2.35 -16.26
C ALA A 334 -5.81 -3.24 -17.09
N LEU A 335 -6.18 -4.39 -16.55
CA LEU A 335 -7.29 -5.16 -17.07
C LEU A 335 -8.62 -4.51 -16.65
N TYR A 336 -9.40 -4.12 -17.64
CA TYR A 336 -10.72 -3.52 -17.44
C TYR A 336 -11.82 -4.58 -17.51
N PHE A 337 -12.83 -4.44 -16.65
CA PHE A 337 -14.01 -5.31 -16.66
C PHE A 337 -14.83 -5.11 -17.94
N PRO A 338 -15.61 -6.12 -18.36
CA PRO A 338 -16.45 -6.00 -19.56
C PRO A 338 -17.33 -4.74 -19.53
N GLY A 339 -17.25 -3.93 -20.59
CA GLY A 339 -17.99 -2.67 -20.72
C GLY A 339 -17.24 -1.42 -20.26
N PHE A 340 -16.04 -1.54 -19.69
CA PHE A 340 -15.19 -0.41 -19.30
C PHE A 340 -13.89 -0.37 -20.09
N THR A 341 -13.31 0.83 -20.13
CA THR A 341 -12.09 1.16 -20.85
C THR A 341 -11.20 2.09 -20.00
N LYS A 342 -10.01 2.40 -20.50
CA LYS A 342 -9.07 3.31 -19.82
C LYS A 342 -9.63 4.71 -19.66
N GLU A 343 -10.51 5.12 -20.56
CA GLU A 343 -11.20 6.40 -20.58
C GLU A 343 -12.15 6.56 -19.38
N ASP A 344 -12.59 5.46 -18.79
CA ASP A 344 -13.49 5.41 -17.63
C ASP A 344 -12.72 5.46 -16.30
N ALA A 345 -11.41 5.19 -16.33
CA ALA A 345 -10.57 5.04 -15.16
C ALA A 345 -10.30 6.37 -14.43
N ASN A 346 -10.36 6.33 -13.10
CA ASN A 346 -9.77 7.36 -12.26
C ASN A 346 -8.24 7.18 -12.23
N PRO A 347 -7.45 8.27 -12.06
CA PRO A 347 -6.05 8.14 -11.64
C PRO A 347 -5.91 7.32 -10.35
N ASP A 348 -4.75 6.71 -10.15
CA ASP A 348 -4.50 5.78 -9.04
C ASP A 348 -4.81 6.43 -7.67
N ILE A 349 -5.45 5.67 -6.77
CA ILE A 349 -6.03 6.17 -5.51
C ILE A 349 -5.94 5.13 -4.39
N GLY A 350 -5.61 5.57 -3.17
CA GLY A 350 -5.48 4.74 -1.98
C GLY A 350 -4.19 4.97 -1.18
N ASP A 351 -4.22 4.53 0.08
CA ASP A 351 -3.01 4.33 0.88
C ASP A 351 -2.45 2.92 0.76
N SER A 352 -3.12 2.03 0.01
CA SER A 352 -2.76 0.62 -0.09
C SER A 352 -1.35 0.35 -0.62
N SER A 353 -0.73 1.32 -1.32
CA SER A 353 0.69 1.33 -1.67
C SER A 353 1.66 1.30 -0.46
N ILE A 354 1.13 1.46 0.75
CA ILE A 354 1.86 1.19 2.00
C ILE A 354 2.24 -0.29 2.15
N THR A 355 1.50 -1.20 1.52
CA THR A 355 1.82 -2.64 1.54
C THR A 355 3.10 -2.91 0.75
N GLU A 356 3.26 -2.34 -0.45
CA GLU A 356 4.53 -2.37 -1.21
C GLU A 356 5.67 -1.69 -0.47
N THR A 357 5.37 -0.57 0.19
CA THR A 357 6.38 0.12 1.01
C THR A 357 6.89 -0.81 2.13
N GLY A 358 6.01 -1.68 2.65
CA GLY A 358 6.31 -2.72 3.64
C GLY A 358 6.82 -4.05 3.05
N GLY A 359 7.12 -4.12 1.74
CA GLY A 359 7.65 -5.32 1.07
C GLY A 359 6.59 -6.34 0.64
N LEU A 360 5.30 -6.00 0.69
CA LEU A 360 4.19 -6.84 0.24
C LEU A 360 3.72 -6.37 -1.15
N GLY A 361 2.51 -6.76 -1.56
CA GLY A 361 1.89 -6.20 -2.76
C GLY A 361 2.63 -6.55 -4.06
N GLY A 362 2.77 -5.54 -4.92
CA GLY A 362 3.61 -5.56 -6.11
C GLY A 362 5.04 -6.11 -5.91
N PHE A 363 5.59 -5.96 -4.70
CA PHE A 363 6.95 -6.40 -4.36
C PHE A 363 7.02 -7.90 -3.99
N ALA A 364 5.86 -8.51 -3.70
CA ALA A 364 5.72 -9.91 -3.35
C ALA A 364 4.91 -10.70 -4.40
N LEU A 365 4.71 -10.16 -5.62
CA LEU A 365 3.95 -10.82 -6.69
C LEU A 365 4.46 -12.23 -7.04
N ALA A 366 5.76 -12.51 -6.86
CA ALA A 366 6.33 -13.84 -7.03
C ALA A 366 5.72 -14.89 -6.08
N ALA A 367 5.17 -14.48 -4.93
CA ALA A 367 4.45 -15.34 -4.01
C ALA A 367 3.03 -15.66 -4.50
N ALA A 368 2.42 -14.83 -5.35
CA ALA A 368 1.02 -14.90 -5.72
C ALA A 368 0.79 -15.11 -7.24
N PRO A 369 1.34 -16.15 -7.88
CA PRO A 369 1.29 -16.29 -9.35
C PRO A 369 -0.14 -16.35 -9.92
N ALA A 370 -1.14 -16.75 -9.13
CA ALA A 370 -2.53 -16.78 -9.55
C ALA A 370 -3.16 -15.39 -9.75
N ILE A 371 -2.55 -14.33 -9.19
CA ILE A 371 -3.07 -12.96 -9.29
C ILE A 371 -3.06 -12.42 -10.72
N VAL A 372 -2.16 -12.92 -11.57
CA VAL A 372 -2.02 -12.47 -12.97
C VAL A 372 -3.27 -12.71 -13.82
N GLN A 373 -4.15 -13.62 -13.39
CA GLN A 373 -5.47 -13.81 -14.02
C GLN A 373 -6.42 -12.63 -13.76
N PHE A 374 -6.18 -11.87 -12.70
CA PHE A 374 -6.99 -10.72 -12.28
C PHE A 374 -6.31 -9.38 -12.63
N VAL A 375 -4.99 -9.29 -12.45
CA VAL A 375 -4.22 -8.03 -12.66
C VAL A 375 -3.50 -7.96 -14.01
N GLY A 376 -3.55 -9.05 -14.78
CA GLY A 376 -2.91 -9.17 -16.09
C GLY A 376 -1.46 -9.62 -16.04
N GLY A 377 -0.95 -10.03 -17.20
CA GLY A 377 0.41 -10.55 -17.38
C GLY A 377 0.53 -12.05 -17.16
N THR A 378 1.75 -12.49 -16.85
CA THR A 378 2.15 -13.90 -16.72
C THR A 378 2.84 -14.17 -15.39
N ALA A 379 2.82 -15.42 -14.92
CA ALA A 379 3.53 -15.80 -13.69
C ALA A 379 5.03 -15.48 -13.74
N LYS A 380 5.65 -15.54 -14.93
CA LYS A 380 7.05 -15.14 -15.13
C LYS A 380 7.24 -13.63 -14.96
N GLU A 381 6.32 -12.82 -15.43
CA GLU A 381 6.35 -11.36 -15.21
C GLU A 381 6.18 -11.01 -13.74
N ALA A 382 5.30 -11.70 -13.00
CA ALA A 382 5.16 -11.53 -11.55
C ALA A 382 6.49 -11.77 -10.81
N ILE A 383 7.23 -12.82 -11.19
CA ILE A 383 8.58 -13.09 -10.68
C ILE A 383 9.53 -11.94 -11.06
N ASN A 384 9.53 -11.51 -12.33
CA ASN A 384 10.40 -10.44 -12.79
C ASN A 384 10.13 -9.11 -12.09
N TYR A 385 8.88 -8.78 -11.77
CA TYR A 385 8.54 -7.60 -10.99
C TYR A 385 9.19 -7.65 -9.61
N THR A 386 8.99 -8.74 -8.87
CA THR A 386 9.63 -8.94 -7.56
C THR A 386 11.16 -8.85 -7.66
N LEU A 387 11.76 -9.53 -8.65
CA LEU A 387 13.21 -9.50 -8.88
C LEU A 387 13.73 -8.09 -9.18
N SER A 388 12.97 -7.29 -9.92
CA SER A 388 13.32 -5.91 -10.23
C SER A 388 13.32 -5.00 -8.99
N MET A 389 12.42 -5.24 -8.04
CA MET A 389 12.28 -4.42 -6.82
C MET A 389 13.49 -4.55 -5.88
N TYR A 390 14.21 -5.68 -5.86
CA TYR A 390 15.48 -5.78 -5.13
C TYR A 390 16.53 -4.76 -5.59
N ASN A 391 16.45 -4.26 -6.84
CA ASN A 391 17.40 -3.26 -7.33
C ASN A 391 17.10 -1.86 -6.77
N ILE A 392 15.91 -1.60 -6.25
CA ILE A 392 15.55 -0.30 -5.66
C ILE A 392 15.41 -0.34 -4.14
N CYS A 393 15.40 -1.53 -3.54
CA CYS A 393 15.36 -1.70 -2.09
C CYS A 393 16.77 -1.70 -1.49
N PHE A 394 16.89 -1.19 -0.26
CA PHE A 394 18.13 -1.22 0.50
C PHE A 394 18.49 -2.64 0.94
N GLY A 395 17.50 -3.44 1.34
CA GLY A 395 17.69 -4.84 1.71
C GLY A 395 16.42 -5.66 1.58
N GLU A 396 16.26 -6.64 2.48
CA GLU A 396 15.21 -7.65 2.42
C GLU A 396 14.51 -7.78 3.77
N SER A 397 13.25 -8.22 3.73
CA SER A 397 12.51 -8.57 4.95
C SER A 397 13.07 -9.86 5.56
N SER A 398 13.32 -9.85 6.87
CA SER A 398 13.67 -11.07 7.61
C SER A 398 12.47 -11.94 7.98
N LEU A 399 11.24 -11.44 7.77
CA LEU A 399 10.00 -12.08 8.22
C LEU A 399 9.13 -12.56 7.07
N TYR A 400 9.14 -11.84 5.95
CA TYR A 400 8.31 -12.12 4.79
C TYR A 400 9.18 -12.76 3.72
N GLN A 401 9.00 -14.06 3.51
CA GLN A 401 9.81 -14.85 2.58
C GLN A 401 8.94 -15.37 1.44
N ILE A 402 9.55 -15.58 0.27
CA ILE A 402 8.86 -16.04 -0.93
C ILE A 402 9.32 -17.46 -1.25
N PRO A 403 8.48 -18.50 -1.09
CA PRO A 403 8.89 -19.90 -1.31
C PRO A 403 9.40 -20.16 -2.72
N ALA A 404 8.80 -19.55 -3.74
CA ALA A 404 9.20 -19.70 -5.14
C ALA A 404 10.59 -19.13 -5.46
N LEU A 405 11.16 -18.32 -4.55
CA LEU A 405 12.50 -17.74 -4.65
C LEU A 405 13.43 -18.32 -3.57
N ASP A 406 13.24 -19.61 -3.23
CA ASP A 406 14.03 -20.31 -2.21
C ASP A 406 14.00 -19.61 -0.84
N PHE A 407 12.80 -19.15 -0.45
CA PHE A 407 12.55 -18.42 0.80
C PHE A 407 13.39 -17.16 0.98
N ARG A 408 13.84 -16.54 -0.12
CA ARG A 408 14.42 -15.19 -0.10
C ARG A 408 13.42 -14.20 0.52
N GLY A 409 13.92 -13.27 1.34
CA GLY A 409 13.12 -12.22 1.96
C GLY A 409 12.56 -11.26 0.92
N THR A 410 11.34 -10.77 1.09
CA THR A 410 10.74 -9.77 0.18
C THR A 410 11.61 -8.51 0.09
N PRO A 411 11.65 -7.81 -1.06
CA PRO A 411 12.41 -6.56 -1.19
C PRO A 411 11.87 -5.50 -0.20
N LEU A 412 12.76 -4.90 0.61
CA LEU A 412 12.34 -3.99 1.68
C LEU A 412 13.23 -2.74 1.80
N GLY A 413 12.60 -1.61 2.13
CA GLY A 413 13.26 -0.32 2.30
C GLY A 413 13.58 0.33 0.96
N ILE A 414 12.55 0.79 0.24
CA ILE A 414 12.69 1.49 -1.05
C ILE A 414 13.63 2.68 -0.87
N ASP A 415 14.78 2.65 -1.55
CA ASP A 415 15.81 3.67 -1.46
C ASP A 415 15.68 4.64 -2.64
N VAL A 416 15.36 5.90 -2.33
CA VAL A 416 15.23 6.97 -3.34
C VAL A 416 16.49 7.06 -4.22
N VAL A 417 17.69 6.87 -3.66
CA VAL A 417 18.95 6.94 -4.41
C VAL A 417 18.99 5.83 -5.47
N LYS A 418 18.61 4.60 -5.11
CA LYS A 418 18.59 3.46 -6.03
C LYS A 418 17.49 3.60 -7.08
N VAL A 419 16.32 4.15 -6.73
CA VAL A 419 15.25 4.46 -7.71
C VAL A 419 15.77 5.38 -8.81
N ILE A 420 16.49 6.46 -8.43
CA ILE A 420 17.07 7.42 -9.38
C ILE A 420 18.21 6.80 -10.19
N GLN A 421 19.17 6.13 -9.53
CA GLN A 421 20.35 5.56 -10.16
C GLN A 421 20.02 4.43 -11.15
N ASN A 422 19.08 3.56 -10.78
CA ASN A 422 18.74 2.40 -11.59
C ASN A 422 17.61 2.67 -12.60
N ASN A 423 16.94 3.82 -12.50
CA ASN A 423 15.83 4.19 -13.37
C ASN A 423 14.74 3.08 -13.39
N ILE A 424 14.36 2.68 -12.17
CA ILE A 424 13.34 1.66 -11.91
C ILE A 424 12.34 2.28 -10.95
N ALA A 425 11.08 2.38 -11.38
CA ALA A 425 9.98 2.83 -10.54
C ALA A 425 9.45 1.68 -9.67
N PRO A 426 9.05 1.94 -8.42
CA PRO A 426 8.27 1.00 -7.63
C PRO A 426 7.05 0.48 -8.40
N VAL A 427 6.84 -0.82 -8.31
CA VAL A 427 5.69 -1.52 -8.89
C VAL A 427 4.62 -1.65 -7.81
N ILE A 428 3.40 -1.27 -8.13
CA ILE A 428 2.25 -1.23 -7.22
C ILE A 428 1.14 -2.07 -7.84
N ASP A 429 0.62 -3.02 -7.08
CA ASP A 429 -0.60 -3.72 -7.49
C ASP A 429 -1.80 -2.85 -7.08
N THR A 430 -2.81 -2.65 -7.94
CA THR A 430 -3.90 -1.70 -7.61
C THR A 430 -5.24 -2.08 -8.21
N GLY A 431 -6.32 -1.68 -7.52
CA GLY A 431 -7.67 -1.69 -8.07
C GLY A 431 -7.94 -0.40 -8.85
N VAL A 432 -8.72 -0.48 -9.92
CA VAL A 432 -9.09 0.69 -10.73
C VAL A 432 -10.51 1.11 -10.39
N ALA A 433 -10.66 2.35 -9.90
CA ALA A 433 -11.95 2.98 -9.67
C ALA A 433 -12.43 3.71 -10.94
N HIS A 434 -13.73 3.79 -11.15
CA HIS A 434 -14.30 4.64 -12.18
C HIS A 434 -14.11 6.13 -11.81
N LYS A 435 -13.88 7.02 -12.79
CA LYS A 435 -13.66 8.47 -12.56
C LYS A 435 -14.91 9.20 -12.05
N ASN A 436 -16.10 8.73 -12.42
CA ASN A 436 -17.36 9.26 -11.90
C ASN A 436 -17.72 8.62 -10.56
N PRO A 437 -18.18 9.41 -9.57
CA PRO A 437 -18.62 8.88 -8.28
C PRO A 437 -19.80 7.90 -8.44
N GLY A 438 -19.95 6.95 -7.52
CA GLY A 438 -21.10 6.05 -7.49
C GLY A 438 -20.97 4.75 -8.29
N VAL A 439 -20.04 4.66 -9.24
CA VAL A 439 -19.97 3.52 -10.19
C VAL A 439 -19.27 2.32 -9.57
N GLY A 440 -18.13 2.51 -8.91
CA GLY A 440 -17.38 1.45 -8.25
C GLY A 440 -16.06 1.08 -8.94
N GLN A 441 -15.61 -0.16 -8.73
CA GLN A 441 -14.44 -0.74 -9.36
C GLN A 441 -14.70 -1.10 -10.83
N VAL A 442 -13.75 -0.80 -11.71
CA VAL A 442 -13.83 -1.04 -13.15
C VAL A 442 -12.68 -1.87 -13.71
N GLY A 443 -11.72 -2.22 -12.86
CA GLY A 443 -10.58 -3.03 -13.25
C GLY A 443 -9.61 -3.28 -12.10
N ALA A 444 -8.51 -3.95 -12.43
CA ALA A 444 -7.36 -4.14 -11.57
C ALA A 444 -6.11 -4.35 -12.41
N GLY A 445 -4.96 -3.95 -11.89
CA GLY A 445 -3.72 -4.06 -12.64
C GLY A 445 -2.50 -3.59 -11.87
N VAL A 446 -1.37 -3.67 -12.55
CA VAL A 446 -0.08 -3.25 -12.02
C VAL A 446 0.27 -1.87 -12.56
N VAL A 447 0.61 -0.95 -11.65
CA VAL A 447 0.98 0.43 -11.98
C VAL A 447 2.40 0.71 -11.49
N LYS A 448 3.07 1.65 -12.13
CA LYS A 448 4.39 2.14 -11.70
C LYS A 448 4.25 3.49 -11.05
N ALA A 449 4.88 3.67 -9.90
CA ALA A 449 4.92 4.98 -9.25
C ALA A 449 5.57 6.03 -10.18
N PRO A 450 5.06 7.27 -10.22
CA PRO A 450 5.69 8.34 -10.99
C PRO A 450 7.05 8.70 -10.39
N PHE A 451 8.03 9.03 -11.23
CA PHE A 451 9.39 9.36 -10.77
C PHE A 451 9.49 10.75 -10.10
N GLU A 452 8.56 11.66 -10.38
CA GLU A 452 8.63 13.06 -9.92
C GLU A 452 8.77 13.19 -8.38
N PRO A 453 7.96 12.52 -7.54
CA PRO A 453 8.16 12.46 -6.10
C PRO A 453 9.57 12.06 -5.68
N PHE A 454 10.14 11.04 -6.31
CA PHE A 454 11.48 10.52 -6.00
C PHE A 454 12.57 11.51 -6.40
N ILE A 455 12.43 12.19 -7.54
CA ILE A 455 13.37 13.23 -7.97
C ILE A 455 13.35 14.40 -6.98
N LYS A 456 12.17 14.85 -6.54
CA LYS A 456 12.04 15.93 -5.55
C LYS A 456 12.66 15.56 -4.20
N ALA A 457 12.44 14.32 -3.75
CA ALA A 457 13.05 13.78 -2.54
C ALA A 457 14.58 13.71 -2.66
N TYR A 458 15.09 13.20 -3.80
CA TYR A 458 16.52 13.07 -4.07
C TYR A 458 17.24 14.43 -4.00
N LYS A 459 16.69 15.46 -4.67
CA LYS A 459 17.23 16.83 -4.61
C LYS A 459 17.20 17.38 -3.18
N THR A 460 16.12 17.16 -2.45
CA THR A 460 15.99 17.64 -1.06
C THR A 460 17.00 16.98 -0.13
N LEU A 461 17.22 15.66 -0.25
CA LEU A 461 18.24 14.95 0.55
C LEU A 461 19.64 15.52 0.29
N ALA A 462 19.96 15.82 -0.97
CA ALA A 462 21.24 16.42 -1.36
C ALA A 462 21.43 17.87 -0.91
N ASP A 463 20.36 18.59 -0.58
CA ASP A 463 20.43 19.96 -0.07
C ASP A 463 20.43 20.04 1.45
N MET A 464 19.90 19.01 2.13
CA MET A 464 19.84 18.93 3.59
C MET A 464 21.12 18.41 4.24
N TYR A 465 21.86 17.55 3.55
CA TYR A 465 23.06 16.87 4.02
C TYR A 465 24.21 17.15 3.06
#